data_AF-A0A8S3DS51-F1
#
_entry.id   AF-A0A8S3DS51-F1
#
_cell.length_a   1.000
_cell.length_b   1.000
_cell.length_c   1.000
_cell.angle_alpha   90.00
_cell.angle_beta   90.00
_cell.angle_gamma   90.00
#
_symmetry.space_group_name_H-M   'P 1'
#
loop_
_entity.id
_entity.type
_entity.pdbx_description
1 polymer ?
#
loop_
_entity_poly.entity_id
_entity_poly.type
_entity_poly.pdbx_seq_one_letter_code
_entity_poly.pdbx_strand_id
1 'polypeptide(L)'
;MKSILILVSLFYCFNAKLSTNSKCENCLGKIHTKQDLQLTKQALIIDKNQTCHNRKYKFVIIVKSSGFVKRNLTRSTWAKEIIEYYSIPILYAIGYPKDPDLQKDIIAEDLKYHDLLQFNIQENYYNLTLKTTSVLLWYDRYCSKSSEYLLYVDDDVLIHVDKLIVYMRRTVNNDSIQGWFEKSVHIHREGNGGVSREDFPIDIVPDYLWGAAVVYPSHIISNRLIGAIFNSTVPIFFRDDVFINGFMAQQAGIKREQMKGIVLYDRQRNDLFWNMIVIYFKDEESFENVWSCYKTGTKCNQNWTLFLLI
;
A
#
# COMPACT_ATOMS: atom_id res chain seq x y z
N MET A 1 32.02 -22.47 -19.05
CA MET A 1 33.12 -21.63 -18.54
C MET A 1 32.75 -20.18 -18.81
N LYS A 2 32.44 -19.43 -17.74
CA LYS A 2 32.19 -17.97 -17.63
C LYS A 2 30.99 -17.43 -18.44
N SER A 3 29.83 -17.22 -17.83
CA SER A 3 29.47 -16.05 -16.99
C SER A 3 29.41 -14.75 -17.78
N ILE A 4 28.22 -14.42 -18.30
CA ILE A 4 27.82 -13.03 -18.58
C ILE A 4 26.70 -12.75 -17.60
N LEU A 5 27.08 -12.23 -16.42
CA LEU A 5 26.14 -11.65 -15.46
C LEU A 5 25.57 -10.38 -16.08
N ILE A 6 24.26 -10.34 -16.18
CA ILE A 6 23.45 -9.19 -16.56
C ILE A 6 23.57 -8.14 -15.46
N LEU A 7 24.40 -7.11 -15.69
CA LEU A 7 24.41 -5.85 -14.93
C LEU A 7 23.29 -4.95 -15.47
N VAL A 8 22.04 -5.21 -15.06
CA VAL A 8 20.88 -4.33 -15.36
C VAL A 8 20.16 -3.88 -14.07
N SER A 9 20.80 -4.02 -12.91
CA SER A 9 20.18 -3.72 -11.61
C SER A 9 20.55 -2.35 -11.01
N LEU A 10 20.88 -1.32 -11.81
CA LEU A 10 21.32 -0.02 -11.26
C LEU A 10 20.64 1.25 -11.78
N PHE A 11 19.56 1.16 -12.57
CA PHE A 11 18.95 2.39 -13.16
C PHE A 11 17.41 2.52 -13.09
N TYR A 12 16.71 1.73 -12.27
CA TYR A 12 15.25 1.86 -12.11
C TYR A 12 14.79 2.73 -10.92
N CYS A 13 15.68 3.55 -10.33
CA CYS A 13 15.28 4.66 -9.45
C CYS A 13 14.88 5.93 -10.23
N PHE A 14 14.40 5.80 -11.47
CA PHE A 14 14.05 6.94 -12.31
C PHE A 14 12.52 7.12 -12.41
N ASN A 15 12.06 8.26 -11.89
CA ASN A 15 10.78 8.90 -12.19
C ASN A 15 9.51 8.21 -11.67
N ALA A 16 9.38 8.09 -10.35
CA ALA A 16 8.11 8.47 -9.73
C ALA A 16 8.03 10.01 -9.69
N LYS A 17 7.85 10.65 -10.86
CA LYS A 17 7.31 12.01 -10.90
C LYS A 17 5.88 11.87 -10.39
N LEU A 18 5.69 12.09 -9.10
CA LEU A 18 4.39 12.42 -8.54
C LEU A 18 3.75 13.45 -9.46
N SER A 19 2.52 13.16 -9.88
CA SER A 19 1.65 14.10 -10.56
C SER A 19 1.37 15.29 -9.66
N THR A 20 2.30 16.24 -9.66
CA THR A 20 2.12 17.64 -9.30
C THR A 20 3.18 18.41 -10.06
N ASN A 21 2.75 19.37 -10.88
CA ASN A 21 3.63 20.32 -11.56
C ASN A 21 4.24 21.35 -10.57
N SER A 22 4.59 20.91 -9.36
CA SER A 22 5.40 21.66 -8.41
C SER A 22 6.74 20.93 -8.25
N LYS A 23 7.81 21.55 -8.73
CA LYS A 23 9.15 21.23 -8.25
C LYS A 23 9.13 21.45 -6.74
N CYS A 24 9.13 20.37 -5.96
CA CYS A 24 9.19 20.47 -4.51
C CYS A 24 10.62 20.86 -4.12
N GLU A 25 10.83 22.12 -3.78
CA GLU A 25 12.16 22.65 -3.46
C GLU A 25 12.69 22.22 -2.08
N ASN A 26 11.95 21.47 -1.26
CA ASN A 26 12.40 20.98 0.05
C ASN A 26 11.68 19.69 0.51
N CYS A 27 11.69 18.66 -0.34
CA CYS A 27 11.07 17.37 -0.02
C CYS A 27 12.02 16.46 0.79
N LEU A 28 12.50 16.92 1.95
CA LEU A 28 13.26 16.06 2.85
C LEU A 28 12.33 15.02 3.49
N GLY A 29 12.87 13.83 3.74
CA GLY A 29 12.17 12.80 4.48
C GLY A 29 11.86 13.24 5.91
N LYS A 30 10.81 12.67 6.49
CA LYS A 30 10.38 12.97 7.86
C LYS A 30 10.70 11.81 8.79
N ILE A 31 11.26 12.11 9.96
CA ILE A 31 11.35 11.19 11.09
C ILE A 31 10.34 11.63 12.15
N HIS A 32 9.47 10.71 12.55
CA HIS A 32 8.42 10.99 13.54
C HIS A 32 8.92 10.73 14.96
N THR A 33 8.28 11.41 15.91
CA THR A 33 8.55 11.22 17.33
C THR A 33 7.76 10.05 17.89
N LYS A 34 8.16 9.54 19.07
CA LYS A 34 7.36 8.56 19.81
C LYS A 34 5.97 9.11 20.17
N GLN A 35 5.84 10.42 20.37
CA GLN A 35 4.56 11.06 20.64
C GLN A 35 3.62 10.97 19.43
N ASP A 36 4.12 11.27 18.22
CA ASP A 36 3.35 11.10 16.97
C ASP A 36 2.83 9.66 16.84
N LEU A 37 3.68 8.68 17.15
CA LEU A 37 3.29 7.28 17.14
C LEU A 37 2.23 6.95 18.18
N GLN A 38 2.30 7.52 19.40
CA GLN A 38 1.26 7.29 20.42
C GLN A 38 -0.10 7.85 19.99
N LEU A 39 -0.15 8.97 19.27
CA LEU A 39 -1.41 9.57 18.79
C LEU A 39 -2.19 8.63 17.86
N THR A 40 -1.51 7.72 17.16
CA THR A 40 -2.17 6.71 16.29
C THR A 40 -3.17 5.81 17.04
N LYS A 41 -2.98 5.60 18.34
CA LYS A 41 -3.88 4.76 19.17
C LYS A 41 -5.28 5.35 19.34
N GLN A 42 -5.43 6.65 19.15
CA GLN A 42 -6.66 7.42 19.37
C GLN A 42 -7.02 8.28 18.16
N ALA A 43 -6.44 8.00 17.00
CA ALA A 43 -6.62 8.83 15.82
C ALA A 43 -7.96 8.60 15.10
N LEU A 44 -8.86 7.73 15.53
CA LEU A 44 -10.04 7.38 14.73
C LEU A 44 -11.09 8.51 14.67
N ILE A 45 -11.54 8.87 13.46
CA ILE A 45 -12.61 9.86 13.20
C ILE A 45 -13.87 9.18 12.65
N ILE A 46 -13.73 8.48 11.52
CA ILE A 46 -14.82 7.69 10.93
C ILE A 46 -14.52 6.22 11.20
N ASP A 47 -15.37 5.57 12.00
CA ASP A 47 -15.21 4.19 12.42
C ASP A 47 -16.12 3.23 11.65
N LYS A 48 -15.60 2.05 11.34
CA LYS A 48 -16.30 0.93 10.70
C LYS A 48 -16.26 -0.35 11.55
N ASN A 49 -16.26 -0.21 12.88
CA ASN A 49 -16.12 -1.32 13.84
C ASN A 49 -17.06 -2.52 13.62
N GLN A 50 -18.18 -2.36 12.90
CA GLN A 50 -19.10 -3.44 12.56
C GLN A 50 -18.65 -4.31 11.38
N THR A 51 -17.64 -3.90 10.59
CA THR A 51 -17.22 -4.62 9.36
C THR A 51 -16.95 -6.11 9.58
N CYS A 52 -16.33 -6.44 10.71
CA CYS A 52 -15.91 -7.81 11.06
C CYS A 52 -16.73 -8.43 12.20
N HIS A 53 -17.85 -7.80 12.57
CA HIS A 53 -18.74 -8.29 13.62
C HIS A 53 -19.61 -9.43 13.08
N ASN A 54 -19.75 -10.52 13.83
CA ASN A 54 -20.63 -11.66 13.55
C ASN A 54 -20.40 -12.41 12.23
N ARG A 55 -19.30 -12.13 11.52
CA ARG A 55 -18.94 -12.83 10.29
C ARG A 55 -17.44 -13.12 10.27
N LYS A 56 -17.09 -14.34 9.83
CA LYS A 56 -15.71 -14.73 9.56
C LYS A 56 -15.37 -14.48 8.10
N TYR A 57 -14.20 -13.93 7.85
CA TYR A 57 -13.68 -13.67 6.51
C TYR A 57 -12.32 -14.33 6.35
N LYS A 58 -11.99 -14.80 5.14
CA LYS A 58 -10.61 -15.19 4.89
C LYS A 58 -9.72 -13.94 4.80
N PHE A 59 -10.19 -12.93 4.08
CA PHE A 59 -9.49 -11.66 3.90
C PHE A 59 -10.40 -10.49 4.27
N VAL A 60 -9.78 -9.44 4.77
CA VAL A 60 -10.31 -8.07 4.73
C VAL A 60 -9.35 -7.26 3.88
N ILE A 61 -9.87 -6.39 3.02
CA ILE A 61 -9.04 -5.51 2.19
C ILE A 61 -9.16 -4.09 2.75
N ILE A 62 -8.02 -3.43 2.94
CA ILE A 62 -7.98 -2.01 3.25
C ILE A 62 -7.12 -1.31 2.20
N VAL A 63 -7.69 -0.30 1.55
CA VAL A 63 -7.03 0.50 0.51
C VAL A 63 -6.50 1.78 1.14
N LYS A 64 -5.19 1.98 1.11
CA LYS A 64 -4.52 3.23 1.48
C LYS A 64 -4.77 4.26 0.39
N SER A 65 -5.62 5.24 0.68
CA SER A 65 -6.02 6.23 -0.32
C SER A 65 -5.87 7.65 0.16
N SER A 66 -5.56 8.58 -0.74
CA SER A 66 -5.49 10.02 -0.45
C SER A 66 -6.46 10.87 -1.25
N GLY A 67 -7.17 10.32 -2.24
CA GLY A 67 -7.98 11.11 -3.17
C GLY A 67 -9.28 10.42 -3.60
N PHE A 68 -10.36 11.21 -3.72
CA PHE A 68 -11.68 10.73 -4.10
C PHE A 68 -11.70 10.03 -5.47
N VAL A 69 -11.00 10.59 -6.46
CA VAL A 69 -10.96 10.06 -7.84
C VAL A 69 -10.44 8.61 -7.85
N LYS A 70 -9.31 8.36 -7.21
CA LYS A 70 -8.74 7.00 -7.11
C LYS A 70 -9.63 6.02 -6.34
N ARG A 71 -10.27 6.47 -5.24
CA ARG A 71 -11.27 5.63 -4.55
C ARG A 71 -12.43 5.28 -5.48
N ASN A 72 -12.97 6.26 -6.19
CA ASN A 72 -14.07 6.03 -7.11
C ASN A 72 -13.67 5.11 -8.28
N LEU A 73 -12.44 5.23 -8.78
CA LEU A 73 -11.89 4.36 -9.82
C LEU A 73 -11.75 2.91 -9.34
N THR A 74 -11.19 2.69 -8.15
CA THR A 74 -11.13 1.33 -7.59
C THR A 74 -12.52 0.76 -7.31
N ARG A 75 -13.46 1.56 -6.78
CA ARG A 75 -14.88 1.20 -6.58
C ARG A 75 -15.60 0.81 -7.87
N SER A 76 -15.32 1.45 -9.00
CA SER A 76 -15.96 1.16 -10.28
C SER A 76 -15.31 -0.02 -11.04
N THR A 77 -14.20 -0.55 -10.53
CA THR A 77 -13.41 -1.59 -11.18
C THR A 77 -13.30 -2.85 -10.31
N TRP A 78 -12.10 -3.24 -9.89
CA TRP A 78 -11.84 -4.52 -9.22
C TRP A 78 -12.53 -4.65 -7.86
N ALA A 79 -12.71 -3.54 -7.13
CA ALA A 79 -13.34 -3.58 -5.81
C ALA A 79 -14.82 -3.98 -5.91
N LYS A 80 -15.52 -3.52 -6.96
CA LYS A 80 -16.90 -3.90 -7.25
C LYS A 80 -17.06 -5.41 -7.38
N GLU A 81 -16.22 -6.04 -8.20
CA GLU A 81 -16.27 -7.48 -8.43
C GLU A 81 -15.99 -8.28 -7.16
N ILE A 82 -15.03 -7.83 -6.33
CA ILE A 82 -14.72 -8.48 -5.06
C ILE A 82 -15.93 -8.44 -4.12
N ILE A 83 -16.61 -7.29 -4.01
CA ILE A 83 -17.76 -7.12 -3.13
C ILE A 83 -18.95 -7.95 -3.65
N GLU A 84 -19.28 -7.82 -4.95
CA GLU A 84 -20.46 -8.46 -5.55
C GLU A 84 -20.35 -9.99 -5.63
N TYR A 85 -19.18 -10.52 -5.99
CA TYR A 85 -19.02 -11.96 -6.24
C TYR A 85 -18.44 -12.75 -5.07
N TYR A 86 -17.68 -12.09 -4.17
CA TYR A 86 -16.96 -12.78 -3.11
C TYR A 86 -17.31 -12.27 -1.70
N SER A 87 -18.06 -11.17 -1.60
CA SER A 87 -18.48 -10.56 -0.33
C SER A 87 -17.31 -10.33 0.65
N ILE A 88 -16.13 -10.01 0.13
CA ILE A 88 -14.97 -9.64 0.93
C ILE A 88 -15.09 -8.15 1.25
N PRO A 89 -14.98 -7.74 2.53
CA PRO A 89 -15.08 -6.34 2.90
C PRO A 89 -13.88 -5.55 2.39
N ILE A 90 -14.14 -4.37 1.84
CA ILE A 90 -13.15 -3.41 1.38
C ILE A 90 -13.43 -2.08 2.08
N LEU A 91 -12.41 -1.51 2.72
CA LEU A 91 -12.47 -0.19 3.33
C LEU A 91 -11.37 0.72 2.76
N TYR A 92 -11.62 2.01 2.69
CA TYR A 92 -10.66 3.02 2.25
C TYR A 92 -10.11 3.79 3.45
N ALA A 93 -8.83 3.56 3.75
CA ALA A 93 -8.13 4.25 4.82
C ALA A 93 -7.64 5.63 4.35
N ILE A 94 -8.12 6.69 5.01
CA ILE A 94 -7.79 8.09 4.71
C ILE A 94 -7.35 8.84 5.97
N GLY A 95 -6.59 9.92 5.77
CA GLY A 95 -6.22 10.87 6.80
C GLY A 95 -7.17 12.06 6.87
N TYR A 96 -6.84 13.03 7.72
CA TYR A 96 -7.52 14.31 7.81
C TYR A 96 -7.07 15.19 6.62
N PRO A 97 -7.99 15.76 5.83
CA PRO A 97 -7.61 16.54 4.66
C PRO A 97 -6.80 17.79 5.06
N LYS A 98 -5.90 18.24 4.18
CA LYS A 98 -5.17 19.50 4.40
C LYS A 98 -6.09 20.71 4.32
N ASP A 99 -7.04 20.65 3.40
CA ASP A 99 -8.09 21.65 3.24
C ASP A 99 -9.31 21.22 4.09
N PRO A 100 -9.67 21.98 5.14
CA PRO A 100 -10.82 21.67 5.98
C PRO A 100 -12.14 21.63 5.21
N ASP A 101 -12.27 22.34 4.08
CA ASP A 101 -13.51 22.34 3.30
C ASP A 101 -13.78 20.96 2.66
N LEU A 102 -12.74 20.19 2.34
CA LEU A 102 -12.86 18.81 1.83
C LEU A 102 -13.43 17.84 2.87
N GLN A 103 -13.45 18.19 4.16
CA GLN A 103 -14.02 17.30 5.19
C GLN A 103 -15.53 17.10 4.98
N LYS A 104 -16.24 18.12 4.48
CA LYS A 104 -17.68 18.00 4.15
C LYS A 104 -17.91 16.99 3.03
N ASP A 105 -17.05 17.01 2.01
CA ASP A 105 -17.11 16.08 0.88
C ASP A 105 -16.79 14.64 1.32
N ILE A 106 -15.82 14.47 2.22
CA ILE A 106 -15.49 13.16 2.83
C ILE A 106 -16.68 12.61 3.62
N ILE A 107 -17.36 13.45 4.40
CA ILE A 107 -18.56 13.02 5.14
C ILE A 107 -19.68 12.63 4.17
N ALA A 108 -19.91 13.42 3.11
CA ALA A 108 -20.90 13.10 2.09
C ALA A 108 -20.56 11.80 1.33
N GLU A 109 -19.27 11.56 1.05
CA GLU A 109 -18.80 10.31 0.47
C GLU A 109 -19.07 9.12 1.40
N ASP A 110 -18.75 9.22 2.70
CA ASP A 110 -18.99 8.14 3.65
C ASP A 110 -20.49 7.87 3.86
N LEU A 111 -21.33 8.90 3.82
CA LEU A 111 -22.78 8.75 3.86
C LEU A 111 -23.31 8.00 2.63
N LYS A 112 -22.61 8.06 1.49
CA LYS A 112 -23.01 7.39 0.25
C LYS A 112 -22.49 5.96 0.17
N TYR A 113 -21.23 5.73 0.51
CA TYR A 113 -20.54 4.45 0.28
C TYR A 113 -20.30 3.63 1.55
N HIS A 114 -20.32 4.27 2.73
CA HIS A 114 -20.13 3.64 4.04
C HIS A 114 -18.84 2.83 4.21
N ASP A 115 -17.81 3.12 3.41
CA ASP A 115 -16.58 2.34 3.32
C ASP A 115 -15.33 3.14 3.73
N LEU A 116 -15.47 4.35 4.27
CA LEU A 116 -14.32 5.16 4.68
C LEU A 116 -13.89 4.83 6.11
N LEU A 117 -12.57 4.65 6.29
CA LEU A 117 -11.91 4.58 7.58
C LEU A 117 -11.00 5.80 7.72
N GLN A 118 -11.43 6.80 8.49
CA GLN A 118 -10.72 8.08 8.58
C GLN A 118 -9.96 8.21 9.90
N PHE A 119 -8.71 8.66 9.80
CA PHE A 119 -7.86 8.95 10.95
C PHE A 119 -7.49 10.44 11.03
N ASN A 120 -7.38 10.96 12.25
CA ASN A 120 -6.90 12.27 12.65
C ASN A 120 -5.37 12.37 12.49
N ILE A 121 -4.92 12.10 11.27
CA ILE A 121 -3.54 12.19 10.82
C ILE A 121 -3.61 12.97 9.52
N GLN A 122 -2.95 14.12 9.44
CA GLN A 122 -2.97 14.93 8.24
C GLN A 122 -2.56 14.10 7.01
N GLU A 123 -3.41 14.09 5.98
CA GLU A 123 -3.20 13.34 4.75
C GLU A 123 -1.97 13.88 4.01
N ASN A 124 -0.91 13.09 4.02
CA ASN A 124 0.39 13.45 3.48
C ASN A 124 1.24 12.19 3.30
N TYR A 125 1.99 12.14 2.21
CA TYR A 125 3.01 11.13 1.94
C TYR A 125 4.00 10.94 3.11
N TYR A 126 4.39 12.04 3.77
CA TYR A 126 5.30 11.98 4.91
C TYR A 126 4.67 11.46 6.22
N ASN A 127 3.36 11.20 6.24
CA ASN A 127 2.65 10.65 7.40
C ASN A 127 2.17 9.20 7.17
N LEU A 128 2.60 8.54 6.09
CA LEU A 128 2.17 7.18 5.75
C LEU A 128 2.40 6.18 6.88
N THR A 129 3.56 6.21 7.55
CA THR A 129 3.82 5.32 8.69
C THR A 129 2.80 5.47 9.82
N LEU A 130 2.40 6.68 10.16
CA LEU A 130 1.38 6.92 11.18
C LEU A 130 0.00 6.42 10.74
N LYS A 131 -0.34 6.64 9.46
CA LYS A 131 -1.59 6.18 8.86
C LYS A 131 -1.67 4.65 8.83
N THR A 132 -0.63 3.98 8.34
CA THR A 132 -0.54 2.52 8.31
C THR A 132 -0.54 1.93 9.72
N THR A 133 0.13 2.56 10.69
CA THR A 133 0.05 2.15 12.10
C THR A 133 -1.40 2.23 12.62
N SER A 134 -2.12 3.31 12.34
CA SER A 134 -3.52 3.46 12.74
C SER A 134 -4.43 2.40 12.11
N VAL A 135 -4.20 2.06 10.83
CA VAL A 135 -4.91 0.97 10.14
C VAL A 135 -4.65 -0.37 10.82
N LEU A 136 -3.39 -0.70 11.13
CA LEU A 136 -3.03 -1.95 11.80
C LEU A 136 -3.66 -2.05 13.19
N LEU A 137 -3.68 -0.96 13.95
CA LEU A 137 -4.33 -0.90 15.27
C LEU A 137 -5.85 -1.08 15.17
N TRP A 138 -6.50 -0.44 14.20
CA TRP A 138 -7.92 -0.60 13.97
C TRP A 138 -8.26 -2.04 13.54
N TYR A 139 -7.48 -2.61 12.62
CA TYR A 139 -7.65 -3.98 12.15
C TYR A 139 -7.44 -4.99 13.28
N ASP A 140 -6.39 -4.82 14.08
CA ASP A 140 -6.11 -5.66 15.25
C ASP A 140 -7.27 -5.66 16.24
N ARG A 141 -7.86 -4.49 16.48
CA ARG A 141 -8.97 -4.32 17.42
C ARG A 141 -10.27 -4.97 16.93
N TYR A 142 -10.61 -4.82 15.66
CA TYR A 142 -11.96 -5.16 15.16
C TYR A 142 -12.02 -6.40 14.26
N CYS A 143 -10.94 -6.74 13.56
CA CYS A 143 -10.96 -7.73 12.48
C CYS A 143 -10.00 -8.92 12.68
N SER A 144 -8.92 -8.79 13.44
CA SER A 144 -7.89 -9.85 13.59
C SER A 144 -8.42 -11.20 14.07
N LYS A 145 -9.48 -11.20 14.90
CA LYS A 145 -10.11 -12.42 15.43
C LYS A 145 -11.13 -13.05 14.48
N SER A 146 -11.66 -12.25 13.55
CA SER A 146 -12.72 -12.65 12.61
C SER A 146 -12.19 -12.80 11.19
N SER A 147 -10.91 -12.55 10.95
CA SER A 147 -10.30 -12.74 9.63
C SER A 147 -8.93 -13.36 9.70
N GLU A 148 -8.56 -14.13 8.68
CA GLU A 148 -7.25 -14.80 8.63
C GLU A 148 -6.14 -13.86 8.15
N TYR A 149 -6.48 -12.94 7.24
CA TYR A 149 -5.52 -12.04 6.61
C TYR A 149 -6.07 -10.62 6.40
N LEU A 150 -5.18 -9.64 6.50
CA LEU A 150 -5.34 -8.30 5.95
C LEU A 150 -4.60 -8.22 4.61
N LEU A 151 -5.30 -7.83 3.56
CA LEU A 151 -4.67 -7.34 2.33
C LEU A 151 -4.69 -5.82 2.35
N TYR A 152 -3.52 -5.21 2.56
CA TYR A 152 -3.35 -3.76 2.54
C TYR A 152 -2.76 -3.34 1.20
N VAL A 153 -3.41 -2.43 0.49
CA VAL A 153 -3.04 -2.05 -0.88
C VAL A 153 -3.10 -0.55 -1.08
N ASP A 154 -2.31 -0.01 -2.00
CA ASP A 154 -2.41 1.38 -2.41
C ASP A 154 -3.60 1.61 -3.36
N ASP A 155 -4.06 2.85 -3.51
CA ASP A 155 -5.19 3.20 -4.37
C ASP A 155 -4.86 3.36 -5.86
N ASP A 156 -3.61 3.11 -6.23
CA ASP A 156 -3.09 3.11 -7.60
C ASP A 156 -2.71 1.71 -8.09
N VAL A 157 -3.32 0.67 -7.51
CA VAL A 157 -3.15 -0.71 -7.98
C VAL A 157 -4.42 -1.26 -8.63
N LEU A 158 -4.23 -1.96 -9.75
CA LEU A 158 -5.25 -2.81 -10.35
C LEU A 158 -5.10 -4.23 -9.84
N ILE A 159 -6.20 -4.84 -9.44
CA ILE A 159 -6.24 -6.21 -8.96
C ILE A 159 -6.97 -7.09 -9.97
N HIS A 160 -6.30 -8.16 -10.41
CA HIS A 160 -6.96 -9.22 -11.15
C HIS A 160 -7.69 -10.14 -10.18
N VAL A 161 -9.01 -9.94 -10.07
CA VAL A 161 -9.84 -10.55 -9.02
C VAL A 161 -9.75 -12.07 -9.00
N ASP A 162 -9.94 -12.76 -10.12
CA ASP A 162 -9.94 -14.23 -10.12
C ASP A 162 -8.62 -14.84 -9.64
N LYS A 163 -7.48 -14.26 -10.06
CA LYS A 163 -6.18 -14.73 -9.58
C LYS A 163 -5.93 -14.37 -8.15
N LEU A 164 -6.38 -13.20 -7.69
CA LEU A 164 -6.31 -12.86 -6.28
C LEU A 164 -7.08 -13.89 -5.46
N ILE A 165 -8.28 -14.29 -5.89
CA ILE A 165 -9.07 -15.31 -5.21
C ILE A 165 -8.39 -16.68 -5.23
N VAL A 166 -7.80 -17.08 -6.36
CA VAL A 166 -7.00 -18.33 -6.43
C VAL A 166 -5.81 -18.27 -5.48
N TYR A 167 -5.10 -17.15 -5.43
CA TYR A 167 -4.02 -16.92 -4.48
C TYR A 167 -4.56 -17.01 -3.04
N MET A 168 -5.58 -16.24 -2.69
CA MET A 168 -6.23 -16.25 -1.37
C MET A 168 -6.67 -17.66 -0.95
N ARG A 169 -7.09 -18.53 -1.88
CA ARG A 169 -7.42 -19.94 -1.60
C ARG A 169 -6.19 -20.81 -1.34
N ARG A 170 -5.10 -20.59 -2.08
CA ARG A 170 -3.86 -21.40 -2.04
C ARG A 170 -2.84 -20.94 -1.00
N THR A 171 -2.89 -19.67 -0.57
CA THR A 171 -1.94 -19.10 0.38
C THR A 171 -2.23 -19.65 1.78
N VAL A 172 -1.42 -20.62 2.17
CA VAL A 172 -1.37 -21.23 3.50
C VAL A 172 0.08 -21.17 3.97
N ASN A 173 0.61 -19.96 4.15
CA ASN A 173 1.79 -19.75 4.97
C ASN A 173 1.45 -18.71 6.02
N ASN A 174 1.11 -19.20 7.20
CA ASN A 174 0.65 -18.36 8.29
C ASN A 174 1.81 -17.53 8.88
N ASP A 175 3.08 -17.85 8.66
CA ASP A 175 4.17 -17.25 9.45
C ASP A 175 5.01 -16.17 8.73
N SER A 176 4.56 -15.70 7.57
CA SER A 176 5.22 -14.63 6.81
C SER A 176 4.26 -13.59 6.27
N ILE A 177 4.72 -12.33 6.20
CA ILE A 177 4.09 -11.29 5.39
C ILE A 177 4.52 -11.46 3.93
N GLN A 178 3.60 -11.19 2.99
CA GLN A 178 3.81 -11.44 1.57
C GLN A 178 3.53 -10.19 0.74
N GLY A 179 4.41 -9.87 -0.20
CA GLY A 179 4.32 -8.66 -1.02
C GLY A 179 5.39 -8.64 -2.10
N TRP A 180 5.68 -7.47 -2.69
CA TRP A 180 6.83 -7.33 -3.58
C TRP A 180 8.10 -7.21 -2.75
N PHE A 181 8.96 -8.22 -2.83
CA PHE A 181 10.17 -8.34 -2.04
C PHE A 181 11.31 -7.50 -2.63
N GLU A 182 11.96 -6.74 -1.77
CA GLU A 182 13.16 -5.99 -2.08
C GLU A 182 14.28 -6.38 -1.12
N LYS A 183 15.48 -6.56 -1.68
CA LYS A 183 16.66 -6.81 -0.85
C LYS A 183 17.07 -5.54 -0.12
N SER A 184 17.89 -5.71 0.90
CA SER A 184 18.46 -4.58 1.65
C SER A 184 19.05 -3.51 0.73
N VAL A 185 18.67 -2.25 0.96
CA VAL A 185 19.08 -1.09 0.15
C VAL A 185 19.64 0.03 1.02
N HIS A 186 20.46 0.89 0.43
CA HIS A 186 20.95 2.09 1.11
C HIS A 186 19.85 3.13 1.28
N ILE A 187 19.84 3.79 2.43
CA ILE A 187 18.95 4.94 2.67
C ILE A 187 19.45 6.13 1.88
N HIS A 188 18.56 6.68 1.05
CA HIS A 188 18.80 7.93 0.35
C HIS A 188 18.99 9.07 1.36
N ARG A 189 20.10 9.80 1.21
CA ARG A 189 20.49 10.89 2.11
C ARG A 189 20.16 12.27 1.56
N GLU A 190 19.96 12.37 0.25
CA GLU A 190 19.79 13.63 -0.47
C GLU A 190 18.59 13.54 -1.43
N GLY A 191 18.10 14.71 -1.86
CA GLY A 191 16.99 14.81 -2.80
C GLY A 191 15.64 14.44 -2.19
N ASN A 192 14.68 14.13 -3.06
CA ASN A 192 13.30 13.86 -2.68
C ASN A 192 13.20 12.60 -1.78
N GLY A 193 12.73 12.78 -0.55
CA GLY A 193 12.61 11.75 0.47
C GLY A 193 13.93 11.37 1.16
N GLY A 194 15.02 12.12 0.92
CA GLY A 194 16.29 11.91 1.59
C GLY A 194 16.26 12.29 3.06
N VAL A 195 16.94 11.54 3.93
CA VAL A 195 17.06 11.86 5.37
C VAL A 195 18.51 12.00 5.79
N SER A 196 18.77 12.99 6.66
CA SER A 196 20.12 13.22 7.19
C SER A 196 20.58 12.02 8.05
N ARG A 197 21.90 11.88 8.23
CA ARG A 197 22.45 10.88 9.17
C ARG A 197 22.18 11.24 10.63
N GLU A 198 21.97 12.51 10.92
CA GLU A 198 21.62 12.98 12.26
C GLU A 198 20.21 12.50 12.64
N ASP A 199 19.24 12.65 11.74
CA ASP A 199 17.86 12.21 11.97
C ASP A 199 17.70 10.69 11.90
N PHE A 200 18.47 10.04 11.02
CA PHE A 200 18.41 8.59 10.81
C PHE A 200 19.81 7.98 10.67
N PRO A 201 20.44 7.53 11.77
CA PRO A 201 21.84 7.09 11.76
C PRO A 201 22.09 5.73 11.10
N ILE A 202 21.04 4.97 10.78
CA ILE A 202 21.16 3.66 10.11
C ILE A 202 21.31 3.88 8.61
N ASP A 203 22.28 3.24 7.95
CA ASP A 203 22.56 3.43 6.51
C ASP A 203 21.84 2.44 5.59
N ILE A 204 21.38 1.31 6.12
CA ILE A 204 20.83 0.21 5.34
C ILE A 204 19.42 -0.11 5.83
N VAL A 205 18.45 -0.05 4.92
CA VAL A 205 17.13 -0.66 5.12
C VAL A 205 17.32 -2.17 4.98
N PRO A 206 16.81 -2.99 5.91
CA PRO A 206 16.83 -4.43 5.73
C PRO A 206 15.95 -4.87 4.56
N ASP A 207 15.97 -6.17 4.27
CA ASP A 207 14.99 -6.75 3.35
C ASP A 207 13.57 -6.34 3.76
N TYR A 208 12.78 -5.88 2.80
CA TYR A 208 11.45 -5.29 3.04
C TYR A 208 10.47 -5.65 1.93
N LEU A 209 9.19 -5.32 2.15
CA LEU A 209 8.15 -5.44 1.13
C LEU A 209 7.65 -4.06 0.74
N TRP A 210 7.56 -3.78 -0.56
CA TRP A 210 6.99 -2.52 -1.06
C TRP A 210 5.51 -2.37 -0.65
N GLY A 211 5.08 -1.11 -0.48
CA GLY A 211 3.75 -0.77 0.04
C GLY A 211 2.56 -1.04 -0.89
N ALA A 212 2.79 -1.24 -2.19
CA ALA A 212 1.71 -1.32 -3.20
C ALA A 212 0.65 -2.39 -2.87
N ALA A 213 1.08 -3.57 -2.40
CA ALA A 213 0.20 -4.60 -1.89
C ALA A 213 0.95 -5.54 -0.94
N VAL A 214 0.44 -5.68 0.28
CA VAL A 214 1.01 -6.56 1.30
C VAL A 214 -0.10 -7.36 1.99
N VAL A 215 0.13 -8.66 2.09
CA VAL A 215 -0.71 -9.59 2.83
C VAL A 215 -0.09 -9.83 4.20
N TYR A 216 -0.86 -9.53 5.24
CA TYR A 216 -0.50 -9.76 6.63
C TYR A 216 -1.40 -10.84 7.22
N PRO A 217 -0.83 -11.96 7.70
CA PRO A 217 -1.57 -12.88 8.56
C PRO A 217 -1.99 -12.19 9.86
N SER A 218 -3.24 -12.37 10.28
CA SER A 218 -3.80 -11.66 11.43
C SER A 218 -3.01 -11.84 12.72
N HIS A 219 -2.54 -13.06 13.01
CA HIS A 219 -1.74 -13.35 14.21
C HIS A 219 -0.32 -12.76 14.17
N ILE A 220 0.17 -12.32 13.01
CA ILE A 220 1.43 -11.57 12.91
C ILE A 220 1.22 -10.10 13.25
N ILE A 221 0.06 -9.53 12.90
CA ILE A 221 -0.27 -8.14 13.26
C ILE A 221 -0.37 -8.03 14.78
N SER A 222 -1.19 -8.89 15.38
CA SER A 222 -1.41 -8.93 16.83
C SER A 222 -0.11 -9.29 17.56
N ASN A 223 0.26 -8.50 18.56
CA ASN A 223 1.42 -8.69 19.47
C ASN A 223 2.83 -8.64 18.84
N ARG A 224 3.06 -9.17 17.63
CA ARG A 224 4.39 -9.17 17.00
C ARG A 224 4.67 -7.85 16.30
N LEU A 225 3.94 -7.54 15.23
CA LEU A 225 4.21 -6.34 14.43
C LEU A 225 3.86 -5.07 15.21
N ILE A 226 2.68 -5.00 15.84
CA ILE A 226 2.30 -3.88 16.72
C ILE A 226 3.26 -3.74 17.89
N GLY A 227 3.67 -4.85 18.51
CA GLY A 227 4.65 -4.84 19.59
C GLY A 227 6.00 -4.24 19.15
N ALA A 228 6.50 -4.63 17.98
CA ALA A 228 7.72 -4.06 17.42
C ALA A 228 7.59 -2.57 17.13
N ILE A 229 6.49 -2.13 16.49
CA ILE A 229 6.21 -0.72 16.19
C ILE A 229 6.35 0.16 17.44
N PHE A 230 5.74 -0.23 18.56
CA PHE A 230 5.70 0.60 19.76
C PHE A 230 6.91 0.44 20.70
N ASN A 231 7.63 -0.68 20.62
CA ASN A 231 8.77 -0.96 21.50
C ASN A 231 10.14 -0.74 20.84
N SER A 232 10.17 -0.36 19.56
CA SER A 232 11.42 -0.11 18.84
C SER A 232 12.17 1.14 19.30
N THR A 233 13.48 1.11 19.13
CA THR A 233 14.39 2.25 19.22
C THR A 233 14.80 2.79 17.86
N VAL A 234 14.38 2.15 16.75
CA VAL A 234 14.61 2.67 15.40
C VAL A 234 13.82 3.97 15.23
N PRO A 235 14.42 5.05 14.70
CA PRO A 235 13.68 6.28 14.46
C PRO A 235 12.51 6.04 13.50
N ILE A 236 11.38 6.71 13.72
CA ILE A 236 10.13 6.38 13.01
C ILE A 236 10.16 6.99 11.60
N PHE A 237 10.67 6.21 10.65
CA PHE A 237 10.84 6.63 9.26
C PHE A 237 9.47 6.83 8.59
N PHE A 238 9.30 7.90 7.80
CA PHE A 238 7.98 8.24 7.24
C PHE A 238 7.39 7.20 6.27
N ARG A 239 8.22 6.52 5.48
CA ARG A 239 7.77 5.46 4.55
C ARG A 239 7.39 4.21 5.33
N ASP A 240 6.13 3.83 5.21
CA ASP A 240 5.52 2.70 5.92
C ASP A 240 6.15 1.36 5.50
N ASP A 241 6.46 1.18 4.22
CA ASP A 241 7.16 -0.01 3.74
C ASP A 241 8.56 -0.19 4.34
N VAL A 242 9.34 0.88 4.46
CA VAL A 242 10.66 0.86 5.10
C VAL A 242 10.55 0.61 6.60
N PHE A 243 9.71 1.38 7.29
CA PHE A 243 9.61 1.29 8.74
C PHE A 243 8.93 -0.01 9.18
N ILE A 244 7.69 -0.26 8.72
CA ILE A 244 6.85 -1.36 9.17
C ILE A 244 7.28 -2.68 8.50
N ASN A 245 7.37 -2.70 7.17
CA ASN A 245 7.66 -3.96 6.46
C ASN A 245 9.15 -4.31 6.45
N GLY A 246 10.03 -3.34 6.67
CA GLY A 246 11.46 -3.54 6.84
C GLY A 246 11.84 -3.70 8.30
N PHE A 247 12.07 -2.59 8.98
CA PHE A 247 12.65 -2.56 10.33
C PHE A 247 11.79 -3.28 11.38
N MET A 248 10.49 -2.99 11.46
CA MET A 248 9.62 -3.59 12.48
C MET A 248 9.41 -5.08 12.24
N ALA A 249 9.22 -5.49 10.99
CA ALA A 249 9.18 -6.90 10.63
C ALA A 249 10.49 -7.63 10.94
N GLN A 250 11.66 -7.00 10.71
CA GLN A 250 12.95 -7.60 11.07
C GLN A 250 13.09 -7.75 12.59
N GLN A 251 12.79 -6.69 13.35
CA GLN A 251 12.85 -6.71 14.80
C GLN A 251 11.92 -7.76 15.41
N ALA A 252 10.75 -7.99 14.81
CA ALA A 252 9.79 -9.00 15.24
C ALA A 252 10.10 -10.43 14.74
N GLY A 253 11.22 -10.63 14.03
CA GLY A 253 11.56 -11.93 13.41
C GLY A 253 10.52 -12.41 12.40
N ILE A 254 9.82 -11.49 11.74
CA ILE A 254 8.78 -11.80 10.74
C ILE A 254 9.46 -12.00 9.39
N LYS A 255 9.21 -13.16 8.78
CA LYS A 255 9.69 -13.44 7.43
C LYS A 255 8.89 -12.63 6.41
N ARG A 256 9.58 -12.14 5.39
CA ARG A 256 9.02 -11.48 4.21
C ARG A 256 9.18 -12.38 3.01
N GLU A 257 8.12 -12.59 2.26
CA GLU A 257 8.14 -13.45 1.08
C GLU A 257 7.58 -12.73 -0.15
N GLN A 258 8.16 -13.04 -1.32
CA GLN A 258 7.62 -12.56 -2.59
C GLN A 258 6.24 -13.16 -2.83
N MET A 259 5.21 -12.32 -2.92
CA MET A 259 3.92 -12.72 -3.44
C MET A 259 4.05 -12.97 -4.94
N LYS A 260 3.83 -14.22 -5.36
CA LYS A 260 3.84 -14.59 -6.78
C LYS A 260 2.72 -13.84 -7.51
N GLY A 261 3.08 -13.10 -8.56
CA GLY A 261 2.12 -12.39 -9.41
C GLY A 261 1.88 -10.92 -9.05
N ILE A 262 2.54 -10.35 -8.03
CA ILE A 262 2.66 -8.88 -7.95
C ILE A 262 3.69 -8.43 -8.98
N VAL A 263 3.41 -7.34 -9.69
CA VAL A 263 4.33 -6.71 -10.64
C VAL A 263 4.20 -5.18 -10.62
N LEU A 264 5.24 -4.50 -11.10
CA LEU A 264 5.13 -3.12 -11.54
C LEU A 264 4.64 -3.10 -12.99
N TYR A 265 3.66 -2.25 -13.31
CA TYR A 265 3.24 -2.08 -14.70
C TYR A 265 4.41 -1.53 -15.52
N ASP A 266 4.73 -2.23 -16.61
CA ASP A 266 5.72 -1.83 -17.58
C ASP A 266 5.03 -1.79 -18.95
N ARG A 267 4.89 -0.58 -19.52
CA ARG A 267 4.24 -0.37 -20.82
C ARG A 267 4.89 -1.21 -21.94
N GLN A 268 6.13 -1.64 -21.77
CA GLN A 268 6.87 -2.45 -22.76
C GLN A 268 6.59 -3.96 -22.64
N ARG A 269 5.95 -4.43 -21.55
CA ARG A 269 5.72 -5.87 -21.26
C ARG A 269 4.24 -6.20 -21.05
N ASN A 270 3.42 -5.88 -22.05
CA ASN A 270 1.97 -6.14 -22.07
C ASN A 270 1.60 -7.65 -22.09
N ASP A 271 2.52 -8.53 -22.47
CA ASP A 271 2.32 -9.97 -22.54
C ASP A 271 2.19 -10.62 -21.15
N LEU A 272 2.79 -10.01 -20.13
CA LEU A 272 2.78 -10.53 -18.77
C LEU A 272 1.46 -10.22 -18.02
N PHE A 273 0.65 -9.29 -18.55
CA PHE A 273 -0.61 -8.83 -17.95
C PHE A 273 -1.53 -9.97 -17.50
N TRP A 274 -1.69 -10.98 -18.36
CA TRP A 274 -2.60 -12.10 -18.12
C TRP A 274 -2.15 -13.09 -17.05
N ASN A 275 -0.97 -12.91 -16.42
CA ASN A 275 -0.51 -13.72 -15.29
C ASN A 275 -0.36 -12.94 -13.98
N MET A 276 -0.61 -11.62 -14.01
CA MET A 276 -0.42 -10.72 -12.88
C MET A 276 -1.66 -10.66 -11.97
N ILE A 277 -1.44 -10.57 -10.65
CA ILE A 277 -2.45 -10.42 -9.59
C ILE A 277 -2.62 -8.95 -9.21
N VAL A 278 -1.51 -8.24 -8.99
CA VAL A 278 -1.49 -6.83 -8.61
C VAL A 278 -0.59 -6.09 -9.58
N ILE A 279 -1.09 -4.98 -10.12
CA ILE A 279 -0.40 -4.15 -11.11
C ILE A 279 -0.43 -2.71 -10.63
N TYR A 280 0.74 -2.12 -10.41
CA TYR A 280 0.90 -0.72 -9.99
C TYR A 280 0.84 0.25 -11.17
N PHE A 281 0.04 1.32 -11.10
CA PHE A 281 -0.10 2.34 -12.13
C PHE A 281 0.46 3.70 -11.69
N LYS A 282 0.99 4.45 -12.66
CA LYS A 282 1.40 5.84 -12.47
C LYS A 282 0.32 6.85 -12.87
N ASP A 283 -0.63 6.44 -13.71
CA ASP A 283 -1.67 7.30 -14.28
C ASP A 283 -3.01 6.56 -14.40
N GLU A 284 -4.10 7.31 -14.20
CA GLU A 284 -5.49 6.80 -14.13
C GLU A 284 -5.99 6.30 -15.50
N GLU A 285 -5.59 6.96 -16.59
CA GLU A 285 -5.96 6.58 -17.95
C GLU A 285 -5.44 5.18 -18.30
N SER A 286 -4.17 4.90 -17.97
CA SER A 286 -3.59 3.56 -18.16
C SER A 286 -4.33 2.52 -17.33
N PHE A 287 -4.77 2.86 -16.11
CA PHE A 287 -5.54 1.95 -15.27
C PHE A 287 -6.87 1.57 -15.92
N GLU A 288 -7.66 2.55 -16.37
CA GLU A 288 -8.99 2.31 -16.99
C GLU A 288 -8.87 1.51 -18.28
N ASN A 289 -7.89 1.85 -19.12
CA ASN A 289 -7.62 1.13 -20.36
C ASN A 289 -7.31 -0.33 -20.09
N VAL A 290 -6.43 -0.59 -19.13
CA VAL A 290 -6.02 -1.95 -18.78
C VAL A 290 -7.18 -2.73 -18.14
N TRP A 291 -8.01 -2.09 -17.33
CA TRP A 291 -9.25 -2.69 -16.81
C TRP A 291 -10.23 -3.06 -17.93
N SER A 292 -10.41 -2.19 -18.93
CA SER A 292 -11.28 -2.45 -20.08
C SER A 292 -10.80 -3.65 -20.91
N CYS A 293 -9.49 -3.75 -21.18
CA CYS A 293 -8.91 -4.92 -21.84
C CYS A 293 -9.18 -6.21 -21.05
N TYR A 294 -9.00 -6.15 -19.73
CA TYR A 294 -9.26 -7.28 -18.84
C TYR A 294 -10.72 -7.76 -18.95
N LYS A 295 -11.68 -6.83 -18.85
CA LYS A 295 -13.10 -7.15 -18.92
C LYS A 295 -13.54 -7.71 -20.26
N THR A 296 -12.90 -7.28 -21.35
CA THR A 296 -13.25 -7.70 -22.71
C THR A 296 -12.47 -8.93 -23.19
N GLY A 297 -11.46 -9.39 -22.44
CA GLY A 297 -10.57 -10.47 -22.88
C GLY A 297 -9.70 -10.07 -24.08
N THR A 298 -9.56 -8.77 -24.36
CA THR A 298 -8.82 -8.26 -25.52
C THR A 298 -7.37 -7.92 -25.15
N LYS A 299 -6.43 -8.07 -26.09
CA LYS A 299 -5.06 -7.58 -25.89
C LYS A 299 -5.09 -6.05 -25.82
N CYS A 300 -4.45 -5.46 -24.81
CA CYS A 300 -4.19 -4.03 -24.80
C CYS A 300 -3.20 -3.67 -25.91
N ASN A 301 -3.70 -3.13 -27.02
CA ASN A 301 -2.88 -2.53 -28.08
C ASN A 301 -2.63 -1.06 -27.74
N GLN A 302 -1.36 -0.64 -27.67
CA GLN A 302 -0.99 0.76 -27.54
C GLN A 302 -0.70 1.32 -28.94
N ASN A 303 -1.62 2.09 -29.50
CA ASN A 303 -1.32 3.03 -30.59
C ASN A 303 -1.75 4.42 -30.12
N TRP A 304 -0.92 5.09 -29.30
CA TRP A 304 -1.11 6.51 -29.01
C TRP A 304 0.22 7.25 -29.02
N THR A 305 0.19 8.36 -29.75
CA THR A 305 1.28 9.24 -30.18
C THR A 305 2.01 9.82 -28.98
N LEU A 306 3.35 9.75 -29.00
CA LEU A 306 4.20 10.59 -28.15
C LEU A 306 3.86 12.06 -28.44
N PHE A 307 3.27 12.76 -27.48
CA PHE A 307 3.53 14.19 -27.38
C PHE A 307 4.96 14.35 -26.84
N LEU A 308 5.91 14.48 -27.78
CA LEU A 308 7.19 15.10 -27.50
C LEU A 308 6.89 16.55 -27.08
N LEU A 309 6.95 16.81 -25.78
CA LEU A 309 7.23 18.16 -25.30
C LEU A 309 8.73 18.36 -25.50
N ILE A 310 9.04 19.26 -26.45
CA ILE A 310 10.35 19.88 -26.68
C ILE A 310 10.83 20.52 -25.37
#